data_AF-A0A5C7SWX2-F1
#
_entry.id   AF-A0A5C7SWX2-F1
#
_cell.length_a   1.000
_cell.length_b   1.000
_cell.length_c   1.000
_cell.angle_alpha   90.00
_cell.angle_beta   90.00
_cell.angle_gamma   90.00
#
_symmetry.space_group_name_H-M   'P 1'
#
loop_
_entity.id
_entity.type
_entity.pdbx_description
1 polymer ?
#
loop_
_entity_poly.entity_id
_entity_poly.type
_entity_poly.pdbx_seq_one_letter_code
_entity_poly.pdbx_strand_id
1 'polypeptide(L)'
;MAEQSKSDASQTWWKNGYVWMVLGGPLAVVVASIATFFIAAGNPDQVIDVTAKAAVAPKAGTAPAEDAMVPAMVGRNHATTGGVPEKK
;
A
#
# COMPACT_ATOMS: atom_id res chain seq x y z
N MET A 1 -13.94 -69.16 -18.43
CA MET A 1 -13.38 -68.03 -17.67
C MET A 1 -12.50 -67.21 -18.59
N ALA A 2 -12.98 -66.08 -19.09
CA ALA A 2 -12.11 -65.05 -19.66
C ALA A 2 -12.38 -63.80 -18.83
N GLU A 3 -11.46 -63.49 -17.93
CA GLU A 3 -11.47 -62.24 -17.17
C GLU A 3 -11.31 -61.09 -18.16
N GLN A 4 -12.33 -60.25 -18.26
CA GLN A 4 -12.23 -58.95 -18.89
C GLN A 4 -11.34 -58.09 -18.00
N SER A 5 -10.07 -57.95 -18.39
CA SER A 5 -9.15 -56.96 -17.84
C SER A 5 -9.68 -55.57 -18.19
N LYS A 6 -10.40 -54.96 -17.24
CA LYS A 6 -10.81 -53.56 -17.31
C LYS A 6 -9.55 -52.73 -17.19
N SER A 7 -8.99 -52.33 -18.34
CA SER A 7 -8.06 -51.23 -18.39
C SER A 7 -8.84 -49.99 -17.95
N ASP A 8 -8.79 -49.66 -16.66
CA ASP A 8 -9.00 -48.30 -16.19
C ASP A 8 -7.91 -47.45 -16.83
N ALA A 9 -8.12 -47.08 -18.08
CA ALA A 9 -7.36 -46.04 -18.75
C ALA A 9 -7.61 -44.79 -17.90
N SER A 10 -6.69 -44.53 -16.97
CA SER A 10 -6.80 -43.46 -15.98
C SER A 10 -7.28 -42.20 -16.70
N GLN A 11 -8.53 -41.81 -16.47
CA GLN A 11 -9.09 -40.61 -17.09
C GLN A 11 -8.13 -39.46 -16.79
N THR A 12 -7.64 -38.82 -17.86
CA THR A 12 -6.61 -37.81 -17.70
C THR A 12 -7.19 -36.61 -16.96
N TRP A 13 -6.73 -36.41 -15.72
CA TRP A 13 -7.37 -35.57 -14.70
C TRP A 13 -7.72 -34.14 -15.16
N TRP A 14 -6.90 -33.53 -16.03
CA TRP A 14 -7.12 -32.18 -16.58
C TRP A 14 -8.36 -32.05 -17.48
N LYS A 15 -8.92 -33.17 -17.96
CA LYS A 15 -10.20 -33.20 -18.68
C LYS A 15 -11.41 -33.10 -17.74
N ASN A 16 -11.26 -33.41 -16.46
CA ASN A 16 -12.36 -33.38 -15.50
C ASN A 16 -12.68 -31.94 -15.08
N GLY A 17 -13.91 -31.49 -15.31
CA GLY A 17 -14.35 -30.13 -14.96
C GLY A 17 -14.20 -29.79 -13.47
N TYR A 18 -14.31 -30.78 -12.58
CA TYR A 18 -14.12 -30.60 -11.14
C TYR A 18 -12.73 -30.07 -10.76
N VAL A 19 -11.68 -30.46 -11.50
CA VAL A 19 -10.32 -29.97 -11.26
C VAL A 19 -10.24 -28.45 -11.46
N TRP A 20 -10.92 -27.94 -12.49
CA TRP A 20 -10.98 -26.50 -12.76
C TRP A 20 -11.81 -25.74 -11.73
N MET A 21 -12.82 -26.36 -11.13
CA MET A 21 -13.61 -25.73 -10.06
C MET A 21 -12.76 -25.55 -8.79
N VAL A 22 -11.92 -26.53 -8.46
CA VAL A 22 -10.99 -26.45 -7.32
C VAL A 22 -9.86 -25.47 -7.61
N LEU A 23 -9.26 -25.53 -8.80
CA LEU A 23 -8.13 -24.69 -9.17
C LEU A 23 -8.53 -23.24 -9.47
N GLY A 24 -9.79 -23.02 -9.88
CA GLY A 24 -10.32 -21.72 -10.26
C GLY A 24 -10.34 -20.70 -9.12
N GLY A 25 -10.63 -21.12 -7.90
CA GLY A 25 -10.59 -20.25 -6.71
C GLY A 25 -9.20 -19.64 -6.47
N PRO A 26 -8.16 -20.47 -6.29
CA PRO A 26 -6.78 -20.00 -6.17
C PRO A 26 -6.30 -19.19 -7.37
N LEU A 27 -6.61 -19.62 -8.61
CA LEU A 27 -6.25 -18.88 -9.83
C LEU A 27 -6.86 -17.47 -9.85
N ALA A 28 -8.12 -17.33 -9.45
CA ALA A 28 -8.79 -16.03 -9.40
C ALA A 28 -8.09 -15.06 -8.45
N VAL A 29 -7.63 -15.53 -7.28
CA VAL A 29 -6.90 -14.69 -6.30
C VAL A 29 -5.54 -14.26 -6.85
N VAL A 30 -4.82 -15.15 -7.54
CA VAL A 30 -3.53 -14.81 -8.17
C VAL A 30 -3.73 -13.74 -9.24
N VAL A 31 -4.74 -13.90 -10.11
CA VAL A 31 -5.08 -12.90 -11.15
C VAL A 31 -5.48 -11.58 -10.52
N ALA A 32 -6.31 -11.58 -9.47
CA ALA A 32 -6.71 -10.37 -8.76
C ALA A 32 -5.50 -9.65 -8.14
N SER A 33 -4.57 -10.38 -7.51
CA SER A 33 -3.36 -9.81 -6.91
C SER A 33 -2.49 -9.11 -7.95
N ILE A 34 -2.32 -9.74 -9.11
CA ILE A 34 -1.57 -9.16 -10.24
C ILE A 34 -2.29 -7.91 -10.77
N ALA A 35 -3.61 -7.97 -10.94
CA ALA A 35 -4.39 -6.82 -11.38
C ALA A 35 -4.26 -5.63 -10.42
N THR A 36 -4.35 -5.87 -9.11
CA THR A 36 -4.13 -4.83 -8.08
C THR A 36 -2.72 -4.25 -8.17
N PHE A 37 -1.70 -5.08 -8.36
CA PHE A 37 -0.33 -4.61 -8.53
C PHE A 37 -0.20 -3.69 -9.74
N PHE A 38 -0.78 -4.04 -10.89
CA PHE A 38 -0.72 -3.20 -12.08
C PHE A 38 -1.45 -1.86 -11.90
N ILE A 39 -2.58 -1.84 -11.20
CA ILE A 39 -3.30 -0.61 -10.86
C ILE A 39 -2.43 0.29 -9.97
N ALA A 40 -1.81 -0.28 -8.94
CA ALA A 40 -0.97 0.46 -8.00
C ALA A 40 0.30 1.01 -8.66
N ALA A 41 0.94 0.23 -9.53
CA ALA A 41 2.16 0.64 -10.22
C ALA A 41 1.92 1.76 -11.26
N GLY A 42 0.72 1.87 -11.81
CA GLY A 42 0.40 2.85 -12.84
C GLY A 42 0.24 4.29 -12.34
N ASN A 43 -0.13 4.49 -11.07
CA ASN A 43 -0.36 5.82 -10.50
C ASN A 43 0.24 5.89 -9.09
N PRO A 44 1.58 5.92 -8.96
CA PRO A 44 2.21 6.14 -7.67
C PRO A 44 1.83 7.52 -7.14
N ASP A 45 1.37 7.60 -5.89
CA ASP A 45 1.14 8.89 -5.23
C ASP A 45 2.47 9.66 -5.17
N GLN A 46 2.42 10.91 -5.60
CA GLN A 46 3.62 11.74 -5.68
C GLN A 46 4.13 12.02 -4.27
N VAL A 47 5.38 11.62 -4.01
CA VAL A 47 6.03 11.90 -2.72
C VAL A 47 6.15 13.42 -2.57
N ILE A 48 5.37 13.99 -1.66
CA ILE A 48 5.47 15.42 -1.33
C ILE A 48 6.83 15.65 -0.67
N ASP A 49 7.74 16.29 -1.40
CA ASP A 49 9.02 16.71 -0.85
C ASP A 49 8.78 17.89 0.12
N VAL A 50 8.78 17.57 1.41
CA VAL A 50 8.59 18.53 2.51
C VAL A 50 9.73 19.55 2.56
N THR A 51 10.88 19.26 1.97
CA THR A 51 12.05 20.16 1.92
C THR A 51 11.84 21.28 0.91
N ALA A 52 11.18 20.99 -0.23
CA ALA A 52 10.92 21.98 -1.27
C ALA A 52 9.93 23.08 -0.81
N LYS A 53 9.01 22.75 0.12
CA LYS A 53 8.07 23.73 0.68
C LYS A 53 8.73 24.73 1.64
N ALA A 54 9.90 24.38 2.21
CA ALA A 54 10.70 25.30 3.02
C ALA A 54 11.49 26.31 2.18
N ALA A 55 11.75 26.02 0.90
CA ALA A 55 12.53 26.89 0.00
C ALA A 55 11.72 28.05 -0.63
N VAL A 56 10.39 28.07 -0.48
CA VAL A 56 9.49 29.08 -1.09
C VAL A 56 8.95 30.11 -0.07
N ALA A 57 9.60 30.26 1.09
CA ALA A 57 9.36 31.40 1.97
C ALA A 57 10.68 32.13 2.25
N PRO A 58 10.87 33.30 1.62
CA PRO A 58 10.88 34.48 2.47
C PRO A 58 10.23 35.69 1.77
N LYS A 59 9.12 36.19 2.31
CA LYS A 59 8.84 37.63 2.28
C LYS A 59 8.73 38.11 3.71
N ALA A 60 9.75 38.87 4.07
CA ALA A 60 9.93 39.54 5.33
C ALA A 60 8.75 40.48 5.64
N GLY A 61 8.30 40.45 6.88
CA GLY A 61 7.41 41.48 7.41
C GLY A 61 6.53 40.97 8.55
N THR A 62 6.87 41.44 9.75
CA THR A 62 6.08 41.51 11.00
C THR A 62 6.13 40.33 11.99
N ALA A 63 6.68 40.64 13.17
CA ALA A 63 6.66 39.88 14.43
C ALA A 63 5.24 39.79 15.04
N PRO A 64 4.99 39.12 16.19
CA PRO A 64 5.64 37.99 16.85
C PRO A 64 4.69 36.78 16.78
N ALA A 65 4.82 35.96 15.74
CA ALA A 65 4.01 34.75 15.55
C ALA A 65 4.89 33.49 15.54
N GLU A 66 6.05 33.57 16.18
CA GLU A 66 7.10 32.54 16.12
C GLU A 66 6.65 31.26 16.83
N ASP A 67 5.77 31.36 17.83
CA ASP A 67 5.12 30.21 18.49
C ASP A 67 3.96 29.60 17.69
N ALA A 68 3.44 30.31 16.69
CA ALA A 68 2.29 29.87 15.88
C ALA A 68 2.69 29.17 14.58
N MET A 69 4.00 29.13 14.25
CA MET A 69 4.54 28.58 13.00
C MET A 69 5.17 27.18 13.16
N VAL A 70 4.93 26.52 14.29
CA VAL A 70 5.33 25.12 14.46
C VAL A 70 4.34 24.23 13.69
N PRO A 71 4.80 23.24 12.88
CA PRO A 71 3.90 22.32 12.20
C PRO A 71 2.87 21.75 13.18
N ALA A 72 1.59 21.68 12.79
CA ALA A 72 0.49 21.32 13.70
C ALA A 72 0.72 20.00 14.46
N MET A 73 1.52 19.08 13.88
CA MET A 73 1.95 17.84 14.53
C MET A 73 2.95 18.03 15.68
N VAL A 74 3.85 19.01 15.57
CA VAL A 74 4.85 19.35 16.59
C VAL A 74 4.22 20.19 17.70
N GLY A 75 3.32 21.12 17.35
CA GLY A 75 2.62 21.96 18.33
C GLY A 75 1.76 21.17 19.34
N ARG A 76 1.14 20.06 18.93
CA ARG A 76 0.36 19.19 19.83
C ARG A 76 1.21 18.53 20.93
N ASN A 77 2.48 18.23 20.64
CA ASN A 77 3.37 17.58 21.61
C ASN A 77 4.09 18.60 22.50
N HIS A 78 4.38 19.80 21.98
CA HIS A 78 4.99 20.88 22.76
C HIS A 78 4.01 21.53 23.76
N ALA A 79 2.70 21.46 23.55
CA ALA A 79 1.72 21.91 24.54
C ALA A 79 1.72 21.07 25.85
N THR A 80 2.28 19.85 25.80
CA THR A 80 2.29 18.91 26.94
C THR A 80 3.59 18.96 27.75
N THR A 81 4.67 19.53 27.19
CA THR A 81 5.94 19.81 27.88
C THR A 81 6.09 21.33 27.96
N GLY A 82 5.73 21.93 29.09
CA GLY A 82 5.75 23.38 29.31
C GLY A 82 7.15 24.01 29.37
N GLY A 83 8.00 23.75 28.38
CA GLY A 83 9.34 24.32 28.25
C GLY A 83 9.34 25.46 27.26
N VAL A 84 9.36 26.70 27.75
CA VAL A 84 9.79 27.86 26.97
C VAL A 84 11.26 27.63 26.60
N PRO A 85 11.66 27.67 25.31
CA PRO A 85 13.07 27.63 24.98
C PRO A 85 13.73 28.93 25.46
N GLU A 86 14.63 28.84 26.44
CA GLU A 86 15.51 29.94 26.80
C GLU A 86 16.41 30.27 25.59
N LYS A 87 16.28 31.49 25.08
CA LYS A 87 17.21 32.05 24.08
C LYS A 87 18.60 32.15 24.72
N LYS A 88 19.60 31.51 24.10
CA LYS A 88 21.01 31.85 24.30
C LYS A 88 21.56 32.46 23.02
#